data_AF-A0A940BBQ8-F1
#
_entry.id   AF-A0A940BBQ8-F1
#
_cell.length_a   1.000
_cell.length_b   1.000
_cell.length_c   1.000
_cell.angle_alpha   90.00
_cell.angle_beta   90.00
_cell.angle_gamma   90.00
#
_symmetry.space_group_name_H-M   'P 1'
#
loop_
_entity.id
_entity.type
_entity.pdbx_description
1 polymer ?
#
loop_
_entity_poly.entity_id
_entity_poly.type
_entity_poly.pdbx_seq_one_letter_code
_entity_poly.pdbx_strand_id
1 'polypeptide(L)'
;MDKTLRNIILLVTAVLCALPAVAQINGTGYYRFRNAQRTGDYISYANNLLDYYVIIAAGGEIMDTINDDAAQQRAVTCANRYMQTDIKMTEDPDCIDASTIVYAQKRSTSATNYEYDFIGETVSLVNLLTGNFSTGGISVQFGDIYAHVETSSGSGADTQYIIYIELKGKLYGVLPLSFGNRYFQDYNGLFDLDEVSTPQRAKWFIEPVNYFNVLPEVAFNGKYYTTIKVPFAFKLSGAVEKAYAITANNSGVLDYAVVASAGGTVPAGTPVLLECGSPDAADCQLKPTGAPLTNNNINYTGTNLLDGTYFCNT
;
A
#
# COMPACT_ATOMS: atom_id res chain seq x y z
N MET A 1 -23.37 -1.36 -51.48
CA MET A 1 -22.57 -0.60 -50.51
C MET A 1 -21.15 -0.49 -51.07
N ASP A 2 -20.68 0.73 -51.31
CA ASP A 2 -19.36 1.00 -51.91
C ASP A 2 -18.24 0.37 -51.06
N LYS A 3 -17.24 -0.25 -51.70
CA LYS A 3 -16.07 -0.86 -51.03
C LYS A 3 -15.36 0.16 -50.13
N THR A 4 -15.38 1.42 -50.52
CA THR A 4 -14.82 2.54 -49.75
C THR A 4 -15.57 2.74 -48.43
N LEU A 5 -16.91 2.70 -48.46
CA LEU A 5 -17.76 2.86 -47.28
C LEU A 5 -17.65 1.65 -46.33
N ARG A 6 -17.49 0.44 -46.88
CA ARG A 6 -17.29 -0.79 -46.07
C ARG A 6 -15.92 -0.78 -45.36
N ASN A 7 -14.88 -0.27 -46.01
CA ASN A 7 -13.56 -0.13 -45.41
C ASN A 7 -13.51 0.99 -44.35
N ILE A 8 -14.21 2.11 -44.57
CA ILE A 8 -14.32 3.18 -43.56
C ILE A 8 -15.09 2.68 -42.33
N ILE A 9 -16.19 1.94 -42.51
CA ILE A 9 -16.96 1.37 -41.38
C ILE A 9 -16.12 0.33 -40.63
N LEU A 10 -15.36 -0.53 -41.33
CA LEU A 10 -14.44 -1.49 -40.68
C LEU A 10 -13.31 -0.78 -39.93
N LEU A 11 -12.75 0.31 -40.47
CA LEU A 11 -11.70 1.09 -39.81
C LEU A 11 -12.24 1.83 -38.58
N VAL A 12 -13.44 2.42 -38.67
CA VAL A 12 -14.11 3.09 -37.55
C VAL A 12 -14.54 2.08 -36.48
N THR A 13 -14.98 0.88 -36.86
CA THR A 13 -15.31 -0.19 -35.90
C THR A 13 -14.04 -0.75 -35.23
N ALA A 14 -12.93 -0.88 -35.97
CA ALA A 14 -11.64 -1.30 -35.39
C ALA A 14 -11.03 -0.22 -34.48
N VAL A 15 -11.23 1.07 -34.77
CA VAL A 15 -10.79 2.18 -33.90
C VAL A 15 -11.70 2.33 -32.67
N LEU A 16 -13.00 2.02 -32.76
CA LEU A 16 -13.91 1.96 -31.60
C LEU A 16 -13.68 0.71 -30.72
N CYS A 17 -13.16 -0.38 -31.28
CA CYS A 17 -12.72 -1.56 -30.52
C CYS A 17 -11.28 -1.47 -30.00
N ALA A 18 -10.55 -0.40 -30.32
CA ALA A 18 -9.22 -0.10 -29.81
C ALA A 18 -9.24 1.00 -28.72
N LEU A 19 -10.39 1.21 -28.06
CA LEU A 19 -10.35 1.72 -26.70
C LEU A 19 -9.62 0.65 -25.88
N PRO A 20 -8.47 0.91 -25.24
CA PRO A 20 -8.00 0.01 -24.21
C PRO A 20 -9.17 -0.11 -23.24
N ALA A 21 -9.72 -1.31 -23.10
CA ALA A 21 -10.61 -1.60 -22.01
C ALA A 21 -9.74 -1.50 -20.75
N VAL A 22 -9.56 -0.28 -20.24
CA VAL A 22 -8.84 0.02 -19.00
C VAL A 22 -9.77 -0.44 -17.88
N ALA A 23 -9.84 -1.75 -17.68
CA ALA A 23 -10.52 -2.34 -16.54
C ALA A 23 -9.69 -1.97 -15.29
N GLN A 24 -10.04 -0.84 -14.67
CA GLN A 24 -9.42 -0.31 -13.45
C GLN A 24 -9.79 -1.13 -12.22
N ILE A 25 -9.05 -0.94 -11.14
CA ILE A 25 -9.56 -1.32 -9.82
C ILE A 25 -10.85 -0.54 -9.52
N ASN A 26 -11.84 -1.22 -8.93
CA ASN A 26 -13.21 -0.73 -8.73
C ASN A 26 -13.32 0.39 -7.69
N GLY A 27 -12.66 1.52 -7.94
CA GLY A 27 -12.67 2.68 -7.08
C GLY A 27 -11.88 2.47 -5.78
N THR A 28 -12.28 3.23 -4.75
CA THR A 28 -11.63 3.23 -3.44
C THR A 28 -11.93 1.94 -2.67
N GLY A 29 -10.91 1.31 -2.08
CA GLY A 29 -11.09 0.08 -1.30
C GLY A 29 -9.78 -0.56 -0.87
N TYR A 30 -9.89 -1.73 -0.24
CA TYR A 30 -8.74 -2.55 0.18
C TYR A 30 -8.36 -3.53 -0.92
N TYR A 31 -7.06 -3.58 -1.21
CA TYR A 31 -6.48 -4.43 -2.25
C TYR A 31 -5.15 -5.02 -1.78
N ARG A 32 -4.73 -6.09 -2.46
CA ARG A 32 -3.36 -6.59 -2.44
C ARG A 32 -2.79 -6.52 -3.84
N PHE A 33 -1.49 -6.28 -3.93
CA PHE A 33 -0.79 -6.15 -5.19
C PHE A 33 0.19 -7.30 -5.30
N ARG A 34 -0.18 -8.34 -6.06
CA ARG A 34 0.66 -9.51 -6.29
C ARG A 34 1.47 -9.33 -7.55
N ASN A 35 2.76 -9.62 -7.54
CA ASN A 35 3.55 -9.61 -8.76
C ASN A 35 3.01 -10.65 -9.76
N ALA A 36 2.86 -10.26 -11.02
CA ALA A 36 2.31 -11.14 -12.06
C ALA A 36 3.34 -12.14 -12.61
N GLN A 37 4.60 -12.04 -12.18
CA GLN A 37 5.71 -12.89 -12.58
C GLN A 37 6.39 -13.57 -11.38
N ARG A 38 7.31 -14.47 -11.73
CA ARG A 38 8.23 -15.35 -10.98
C ARG A 38 8.12 -15.56 -9.46
N THR A 39 7.93 -14.53 -8.65
CA THR A 39 7.88 -14.64 -7.18
C THR A 39 6.46 -14.98 -6.69
N GLY A 40 5.45 -14.34 -7.27
CA GLY A 40 4.09 -14.38 -6.72
C GLY A 40 3.96 -13.61 -5.40
N ASP A 41 4.97 -12.82 -5.05
CA ASP A 41 5.01 -12.03 -3.83
C ASP A 41 4.07 -10.84 -3.90
N TYR A 42 3.69 -10.35 -2.72
CA TYR A 42 2.84 -9.21 -2.52
C TYR A 42 3.64 -7.98 -2.13
N ILE A 43 3.19 -6.81 -2.57
CA ILE A 43 3.65 -5.55 -1.97
C ILE A 43 3.21 -5.54 -0.50
N SER A 44 4.17 -5.37 0.39
CA SER A 44 4.00 -5.10 1.81
C SER A 44 4.47 -3.69 2.10
N TYR A 45 3.60 -2.88 2.73
CA TYR A 45 4.00 -1.58 3.26
C TYR A 45 4.58 -1.82 4.65
N ALA A 46 5.90 -1.85 4.73
CA ALA A 46 6.61 -2.07 5.98
C ALA A 46 6.76 -0.74 6.72
N ASN A 47 6.33 -0.74 7.98
CA ASN A 47 6.43 0.36 8.93
C ASN A 47 7.76 1.15 8.86
N ASN A 48 7.57 2.46 8.84
CA ASN A 48 8.51 3.58 8.91
C ASN A 48 9.59 3.43 9.99
N LEU A 49 10.63 2.63 9.71
CA LEU A 49 11.77 2.40 10.61
C LEU A 49 12.84 3.49 10.55
N LEU A 50 12.67 4.54 9.75
CA LEU A 50 13.70 5.57 9.58
C LEU A 50 13.16 6.97 9.90
N ASP A 51 13.85 7.65 10.81
CA ASP A 51 13.70 9.09 10.96
C ASP A 51 14.22 9.75 9.67
N TYR A 52 13.30 10.16 8.80
CA TYR A 52 13.58 10.63 7.43
C TYR A 52 14.59 11.79 7.39
N TYR A 53 14.79 12.50 8.51
CA TYR A 53 15.84 13.52 8.67
C TYR A 53 17.28 12.98 8.51
N VAL A 54 17.54 11.71 8.83
CA VAL A 54 18.91 11.15 8.93
C VAL A 54 19.50 10.79 7.55
N ILE A 55 18.67 10.52 6.54
CA ILE A 55 19.11 10.03 5.21
C ILE A 55 19.29 11.18 4.22
N ILE A 56 18.57 12.30 4.41
CA ILE A 56 18.62 13.50 3.56
C ILE A 56 20.05 14.10 3.50
N ALA A 57 20.86 13.88 4.53
CA ALA A 57 22.24 14.39 4.61
C ALA A 57 23.28 13.54 3.86
N ALA A 58 23.00 12.28 3.52
CA ALA A 58 24.03 11.33 3.09
C ALA A 58 24.28 11.27 1.57
N GLY A 59 23.46 11.94 0.74
CA GLY A 59 23.47 11.69 -0.71
C GLY A 59 23.58 12.90 -1.65
N GLY A 60 23.65 14.14 -1.16
CA GLY A 60 23.48 15.30 -2.05
C GLY A 60 24.76 15.96 -2.56
N GLU A 61 24.83 16.15 -3.88
CA GLU A 61 25.65 17.14 -4.56
C GLU A 61 24.75 18.25 -5.15
N ILE A 62 25.38 19.39 -5.43
CA ILE A 62 24.78 20.64 -5.89
C ILE A 62 24.16 20.48 -7.29
N MET A 63 22.86 20.76 -7.44
CA MET A 63 22.13 20.86 -8.72
C MET A 63 22.34 22.26 -9.37
N ASP A 64 23.43 22.50 -10.09
CA ASP A 64 23.77 23.85 -10.58
C ASP A 64 22.83 24.35 -11.72
N THR A 65 22.15 23.44 -12.46
CA THR A 65 21.16 23.79 -13.51
C THR A 65 20.06 22.72 -13.69
N ILE A 66 18.95 23.06 -14.37
CA ILE A 66 17.80 22.17 -14.65
C ILE A 66 18.19 20.91 -15.46
N ASN A 67 19.28 20.95 -16.22
CA ASN A 67 19.68 19.89 -17.15
C ASN A 67 20.87 19.05 -16.62
N ASP A 68 21.13 19.05 -15.31
CA ASP A 68 22.15 18.18 -14.73
C ASP A 68 21.62 16.74 -14.60
N ASP A 69 21.83 15.93 -15.65
CA ASP A 69 21.42 14.52 -15.71
C ASP A 69 21.93 13.71 -14.51
N ALA A 70 23.15 13.98 -14.04
CA ALA A 70 23.74 13.25 -12.92
C ALA A 70 22.98 13.54 -11.62
N ALA A 71 22.57 14.79 -11.43
CA ALA A 71 21.81 15.18 -10.25
C ALA A 71 20.34 14.72 -10.29
N GLN A 72 19.70 14.71 -11.47
CA GLN A 72 18.38 14.11 -11.65
C GLN A 72 18.40 12.62 -11.31
N GLN A 73 19.41 11.88 -11.78
CA GLN A 73 19.57 10.44 -11.48
C GLN A 73 19.76 10.17 -9.98
N ARG A 74 20.49 11.02 -9.26
CA ARG A 74 20.62 10.91 -7.80
C ARG A 74 19.30 11.16 -7.07
N ALA A 75 18.51 12.15 -7.51
CA ALA A 75 17.21 12.45 -6.90
C ALA A 75 16.24 11.26 -7.05
N VAL A 76 16.22 10.62 -8.23
CA VAL A 76 15.50 9.37 -8.49
C VAL A 76 16.02 8.23 -7.61
N THR A 77 17.34 8.08 -7.50
CA THR A 77 17.97 7.05 -6.64
C THR A 77 17.55 7.21 -5.18
N CYS A 78 17.49 8.44 -4.67
CA CYS A 78 17.01 8.72 -3.33
C CYS A 78 15.54 8.33 -3.18
N ALA A 79 14.65 8.78 -4.08
CA ALA A 79 13.23 8.42 -4.06
C ALA A 79 13.02 6.89 -4.07
N ASN A 80 13.77 6.17 -4.90
CA ASN A 80 13.76 4.72 -4.93
C ASN A 80 14.20 4.12 -3.58
N ARG A 81 15.30 4.60 -2.99
CA ARG A 81 15.77 4.14 -1.66
C ARG A 81 14.75 4.34 -0.54
N TYR A 82 14.02 5.45 -0.53
CA TYR A 82 12.94 5.67 0.45
C TYR A 82 11.85 4.62 0.29
N MET A 83 11.38 4.43 -0.94
CA MET A 83 10.34 3.46 -1.25
C MET A 83 10.78 2.02 -0.94
N GLN A 84 12.03 1.64 -1.23
CA GLN A 84 12.59 0.32 -0.90
C GLN A 84 12.72 0.08 0.62
N THR A 85 12.74 1.13 1.42
CA THR A 85 12.77 1.00 2.88
C THR A 85 11.38 0.63 3.40
N ASP A 86 10.38 1.37 2.93
CA ASP A 86 9.00 1.32 3.46
C ASP A 86 8.08 0.39 2.65
N ILE A 87 8.56 -0.11 1.51
CA ILE A 87 7.85 -1.06 0.66
C ILE A 87 8.74 -2.26 0.38
N LYS A 88 8.20 -3.43 0.68
CA LYS A 88 8.87 -4.72 0.53
C LYS A 88 8.04 -5.67 -0.32
N MET A 89 8.67 -6.75 -0.75
CA MET A 89 7.99 -7.90 -1.34
C MET A 89 7.89 -8.97 -0.25
N THR A 90 6.67 -9.49 -0.05
CA THR A 90 6.38 -10.50 0.98
C THR A 90 5.59 -11.65 0.39
N GLU A 91 6.00 -12.88 0.66
CA GLU A 91 5.21 -14.08 0.37
C GLU A 91 4.09 -14.20 1.42
N ASP A 92 2.84 -14.04 0.99
CA ASP A 92 1.68 -14.12 1.88
C ASP A 92 0.44 -14.65 1.13
N PRO A 93 0.46 -15.90 0.64
CA PRO A 93 -0.65 -16.45 -0.14
C PRO A 93 -1.97 -16.51 0.67
N ASP A 94 -1.87 -16.60 1.99
CA ASP A 94 -3.01 -16.76 2.89
C ASP A 94 -3.55 -15.43 3.45
N CYS A 95 -2.98 -14.28 3.06
CA CYS A 95 -3.41 -12.96 3.51
C CYS A 95 -3.41 -12.84 5.05
N ILE A 96 -2.37 -13.35 5.70
CA ILE A 96 -2.17 -13.31 7.16
C ILE A 96 -1.41 -12.06 7.56
N ASP A 97 -0.54 -11.55 6.67
CA ASP A 97 0.22 -10.33 6.92
C ASP A 97 -0.59 -9.10 6.52
N ALA A 98 -1.08 -8.39 7.53
CA ALA A 98 -1.87 -7.18 7.35
C ALA A 98 -1.10 -6.05 6.63
N SER A 99 0.24 -6.09 6.62
CA SER A 99 1.07 -5.12 5.90
C SER A 99 0.92 -5.23 4.37
N THR A 100 0.47 -6.40 3.87
CA THR A 100 0.20 -6.62 2.44
C THR A 100 -1.15 -6.06 1.99
N ILE A 101 -1.95 -5.57 2.93
CA ILE A 101 -3.26 -4.98 2.69
C ILE A 101 -3.10 -3.48 2.52
N VAL A 102 -3.44 -3.00 1.33
CA VAL A 102 -3.29 -1.59 0.96
C VAL A 102 -4.65 -1.00 0.66
N TYR A 103 -4.93 0.15 1.27
CA TYR A 103 -6.11 0.92 0.93
C TYR A 103 -5.78 1.86 -0.23
N ALA A 104 -6.36 1.60 -1.41
CA ALA A 104 -6.21 2.46 -2.57
C ALA A 104 -7.29 3.54 -2.53
N GLN A 105 -6.93 4.77 -2.17
CA GLN A 105 -7.84 5.91 -2.16
C GLN A 105 -7.82 6.62 -3.51
N LYS A 106 -8.92 6.54 -4.27
CA LYS A 106 -9.03 7.25 -5.56
C LYS A 106 -9.09 8.76 -5.33
N ARG A 107 -8.20 9.52 -5.98
CA ARG A 107 -8.09 10.98 -5.83
C ARG A 107 -9.18 11.75 -6.59
N SER A 108 -9.55 11.27 -7.77
CA SER A 108 -10.49 11.95 -8.66
C SER A 108 -11.76 11.14 -8.89
N THR A 109 -12.91 11.81 -8.89
CA THR A 109 -14.18 11.22 -9.36
C THR A 109 -14.24 11.11 -10.88
N SER A 110 -13.26 11.67 -11.60
CA SER A 110 -13.19 11.55 -13.06
C SER A 110 -13.05 10.08 -13.47
N ALA A 111 -13.81 9.68 -14.49
CA ALA A 111 -13.71 8.38 -15.13
C ALA A 111 -12.40 8.19 -15.93
N THR A 112 -11.60 9.26 -16.09
CA THR A 112 -10.37 9.26 -16.89
C THR A 112 -9.11 9.53 -16.08
N ASN A 113 -9.23 9.81 -14.77
CA ASN A 113 -8.07 10.03 -13.90
C ASN A 113 -7.94 8.84 -12.92
N TYR A 114 -6.88 8.06 -13.10
CA TYR A 114 -6.59 6.81 -12.39
C TYR A 114 -5.49 7.01 -11.34
N GLU A 115 -5.50 8.18 -10.71
CA GLU A 115 -4.62 8.53 -9.61
C GLU A 115 -5.18 8.00 -8.28
N TYR A 116 -4.34 7.28 -7.56
CA TYR A 116 -4.62 6.71 -6.25
C TYR A 116 -3.55 7.16 -5.25
N ASP A 117 -3.98 7.47 -4.04
CA ASP A 117 -3.09 7.44 -2.88
C ASP A 117 -3.15 6.04 -2.27
N PHE A 118 -2.02 5.36 -2.21
CA PHE A 118 -1.91 4.04 -1.61
C PHE A 118 -1.53 4.19 -0.14
N ILE A 119 -2.36 3.64 0.73
CA ILE A 119 -2.22 3.79 2.18
C ILE A 119 -2.01 2.40 2.79
N GLY A 120 -0.87 2.21 3.46
CA GLY A 120 -0.51 1.00 4.19
C GLY A 120 0.11 1.36 5.54
N GLU A 121 -0.09 0.53 6.57
CA GLU A 121 0.50 0.70 7.92
C GLU A 121 0.61 2.14 8.45
N THR A 122 -0.46 2.95 8.30
CA THR A 122 -0.60 4.38 8.68
C THR A 122 0.06 5.44 7.79
N VAL A 123 0.83 5.02 6.78
CA VAL A 123 1.53 5.92 5.87
C VAL A 123 0.89 5.88 4.48
N SER A 124 0.83 7.03 3.83
CA SER A 124 0.36 7.14 2.46
C SER A 124 1.51 7.38 1.49
N LEU A 125 1.36 6.93 0.25
CA LEU A 125 2.35 7.13 -0.81
C LEU A 125 2.71 8.60 -1.01
N VAL A 126 1.71 9.48 -0.89
CA VAL A 126 1.93 10.94 -0.95
C VAL A 126 2.89 11.39 0.15
N ASN A 127 2.80 10.82 1.35
CA ASN A 127 3.65 11.19 2.48
C ASN A 127 5.05 10.57 2.40
N LEU A 128 5.20 9.35 1.84
CA LEU A 128 6.51 8.68 1.70
C LEU A 128 7.51 9.48 0.88
N LEU A 129 7.03 10.19 -0.15
CA LEU A 129 7.88 10.88 -1.11
C LEU A 129 7.85 12.41 -0.96
N THR A 130 7.14 12.94 0.05
CA THR A 130 7.11 14.39 0.28
C THR A 130 8.30 14.82 1.15
N GLY A 131 9.18 15.67 0.63
CA GLY A 131 10.37 16.11 1.35
C GLY A 131 11.19 17.15 0.59
N ASN A 132 12.12 17.80 1.31
CA ASN A 132 13.06 18.77 0.75
C ASN A 132 14.48 18.20 0.74
N PHE A 133 15.11 18.18 -0.42
CA PHE A 133 16.49 17.75 -0.62
C PHE A 133 17.35 18.97 -0.93
N SER A 134 18.19 19.38 0.02
CA SER A 134 19.04 20.57 -0.16
C SER A 134 20.52 20.24 -0.03
N THR A 135 21.33 20.53 -1.06
CA THR A 135 22.80 20.55 -0.94
C THR A 135 23.43 21.66 -1.75
N GLY A 136 24.43 22.32 -1.13
CA GLY A 136 25.21 23.46 -1.65
C GLY A 136 24.43 24.50 -2.46
N GLY A 137 23.35 25.02 -1.87
CA GLY A 137 22.62 26.17 -2.38
C GLY A 137 21.40 25.85 -3.24
N ILE A 138 21.18 24.59 -3.64
CA ILE A 138 19.96 24.18 -4.34
C ILE A 138 19.10 23.28 -3.46
N SER A 139 17.77 23.51 -3.50
CA SER A 139 16.75 22.69 -2.85
C SER A 139 15.78 22.14 -3.88
N VAL A 140 15.56 20.83 -3.85
CA VAL A 140 14.54 20.11 -4.62
C VAL A 140 13.46 19.64 -3.67
N GLN A 141 12.24 20.10 -3.86
CA GLN A 141 11.09 19.63 -3.11
C GLN A 141 10.32 18.60 -3.93
N PHE A 142 10.04 17.43 -3.38
CA PHE A 142 9.08 16.48 -3.95
C PHE A 142 7.71 16.65 -3.28
N GLY A 143 6.62 16.46 -4.04
CA GLY A 143 5.26 16.57 -3.52
C GLY A 143 4.18 16.19 -4.55
N ASP A 144 2.97 15.95 -4.06
CA ASP A 144 1.79 15.58 -4.86
C ASP A 144 1.99 14.35 -5.76
N ILE A 145 2.64 13.31 -5.21
CA ILE A 145 2.94 12.08 -5.94
C ILE A 145 1.84 11.05 -5.71
N TYR A 146 1.16 10.65 -6.79
CA TYR A 146 0.09 9.66 -6.78
C TYR A 146 0.43 8.49 -7.70
N ALA A 147 -0.07 7.31 -7.34
CA ALA A 147 0.04 6.13 -8.17
C ALA A 147 -0.97 6.20 -9.32
N HIS A 148 -0.50 6.02 -10.54
CA HIS A 148 -1.28 5.77 -11.72
C HIS A 148 -1.40 4.26 -11.93
N VAL A 149 -2.63 3.77 -12.07
CA VAL A 149 -2.91 2.35 -12.29
C VAL A 149 -3.53 2.16 -13.66
N GLU A 150 -2.86 1.39 -14.50
CA GLU A 150 -3.28 1.12 -15.87
C GLU A 150 -3.39 -0.37 -16.14
N THR A 151 -4.36 -0.77 -16.95
CA THR A 151 -4.45 -2.16 -17.42
C THR A 151 -3.34 -2.45 -18.42
N SER A 152 -2.53 -3.46 -18.15
CA SER A 152 -1.47 -3.94 -19.04
C SER A 152 -2.00 -4.95 -20.06
N SER A 153 -2.71 -5.98 -19.59
CA SER A 153 -3.21 -7.08 -20.40
C SER A 153 -4.23 -7.92 -19.65
N GLY A 154 -4.95 -8.80 -20.35
CA GLY A 154 -5.88 -9.76 -19.74
C GLY A 154 -7.31 -9.21 -19.59
N SER A 155 -8.17 -10.02 -18.95
CA SER A 155 -9.56 -9.68 -18.67
C SER A 155 -10.06 -10.46 -17.45
N GLY A 156 -10.96 -9.87 -16.66
CA GLY A 156 -11.52 -10.52 -15.48
C GLY A 156 -10.45 -10.78 -14.42
N ALA A 157 -10.42 -12.00 -13.85
CA ALA A 157 -9.47 -12.39 -12.82
C ALA A 157 -8.00 -12.42 -13.29
N ASP A 158 -7.77 -12.56 -14.60
CA ASP A 158 -6.42 -12.60 -15.20
C ASP A 158 -5.92 -11.21 -15.62
N THR A 159 -6.62 -10.14 -15.22
CA THR A 159 -6.23 -8.77 -15.57
C THR A 159 -4.92 -8.40 -14.87
N GLN A 160 -3.92 -8.04 -15.66
CA GLN A 160 -2.63 -7.55 -15.20
C GLN A 160 -2.59 -6.04 -15.34
N TYR A 161 -1.94 -5.39 -14.38
CA TYR A 161 -1.85 -3.96 -14.22
C TYR A 161 -0.41 -3.50 -14.23
N ILE A 162 -0.21 -2.26 -14.65
CA ILE A 162 1.02 -1.51 -14.43
C ILE A 162 0.71 -0.40 -13.43
N ILE A 163 1.64 -0.18 -12.51
CA ILE A 163 1.57 0.86 -11.49
C ILE A 163 2.80 1.74 -11.67
N TYR A 164 2.59 3.04 -11.77
CA TYR A 164 3.69 4.00 -11.83
C TYR A 164 3.36 5.29 -11.09
N ILE A 165 4.39 6.04 -10.73
CA ILE A 165 4.28 7.40 -10.24
C ILE A 165 5.04 8.32 -11.19
N GLU A 166 4.55 9.53 -11.39
CA GLU A 166 5.36 10.58 -12.01
C GLU A 166 6.14 11.29 -10.91
N LEU A 167 7.47 11.13 -10.91
CA LEU A 167 8.31 11.86 -9.95
C LEU A 167 8.37 13.32 -10.37
N LYS A 168 7.77 14.18 -9.55
CA LYS A 168 7.73 15.63 -9.74
C LYS A 168 8.47 16.31 -8.61
N GLY A 169 9.10 17.43 -8.92
CA GLY A 169 9.65 18.29 -7.89
C GLY A 169 9.63 19.76 -8.24
N LYS A 170 10.21 20.57 -7.35
CA LYS A 170 10.41 22.00 -7.56
C LYS A 170 11.83 22.41 -7.20
N LEU A 171 12.50 23.09 -8.13
CA LEU A 171 13.76 23.76 -7.86
C LEU A 171 13.50 25.06 -7.10
N TYR A 172 14.19 25.27 -5.98
CA TYR A 172 14.00 26.40 -5.06
C TYR A 172 12.55 26.55 -4.57
N GLY A 173 11.77 25.46 -4.57
CA GLY A 173 10.35 25.47 -4.22
C GLY A 173 9.43 26.18 -5.24
N VAL A 174 9.96 26.67 -6.37
CA VAL A 174 9.19 27.51 -7.32
C VAL A 174 9.18 27.00 -8.76
N LEU A 175 10.29 26.47 -9.28
CA LEU A 175 10.37 26.05 -10.68
C LEU A 175 10.02 24.56 -10.81
N PRO A 176 8.96 24.17 -11.54
CA PRO A 176 8.56 22.77 -11.66
C PRO A 176 9.61 21.94 -12.39
N LEU A 177 9.83 20.73 -11.91
CA LEU A 177 10.68 19.69 -12.49
C LEU A 177 9.85 18.41 -12.66
N SER A 178 10.03 17.71 -13.78
CA SER A 178 9.54 16.34 -13.97
C SER A 178 10.75 15.44 -14.19
N PHE A 179 10.82 14.35 -13.43
CA PHE A 179 11.84 13.32 -13.54
C PHE A 179 11.33 12.11 -14.31
N GLY A 180 10.13 12.20 -14.91
CA GLY A 180 9.50 11.13 -15.66
C GLY A 180 8.76 10.11 -14.81
N ASN A 181 8.18 9.11 -15.49
CA ASN A 181 7.44 8.03 -14.86
C ASN A 181 8.41 7.00 -14.29
N ARG A 182 8.12 6.54 -13.07
CA ARG A 182 8.81 5.43 -12.42
C ARG A 182 7.81 4.37 -12.03
N TYR A 183 8.10 3.14 -12.38
CA TYR A 183 7.17 2.02 -12.32
C TYR A 183 7.51 1.17 -11.11
N PHE A 184 6.47 0.66 -10.45
CA PHE A 184 6.63 -0.31 -9.37
C PHE A 184 7.04 -1.63 -10.00
N GLN A 185 8.19 -2.14 -9.60
CA GLN A 185 8.81 -3.33 -10.17
C GLN A 185 9.18 -4.32 -9.08
N ASP A 186 9.12 -5.61 -9.44
CA ASP A 186 9.79 -6.67 -8.70
C ASP A 186 11.15 -6.94 -9.35
N TYR A 187 12.22 -6.61 -8.63
CA TYR A 187 13.60 -6.95 -8.97
C TYR A 187 14.08 -8.16 -8.18
N ASN A 188 13.59 -9.35 -8.55
CA ASN A 188 13.97 -10.64 -7.94
C ASN A 188 13.66 -10.71 -6.43
N GLY A 189 12.44 -10.41 -6.02
CA GLY A 189 11.98 -10.39 -4.63
C GLY A 189 12.32 -9.10 -3.88
N LEU A 190 12.76 -8.06 -4.60
CA LEU A 190 13.00 -6.74 -4.04
C LEU A 190 12.11 -5.73 -4.75
N PHE A 191 11.44 -4.88 -3.97
CA PHE A 191 10.71 -3.77 -4.53
C PHE A 191 11.69 -2.83 -5.23
N ASP A 192 11.33 -2.31 -6.40
CA ASP A 192 12.12 -1.35 -7.13
C ASP A 192 11.23 -0.29 -7.79
N LEU A 193 11.70 0.95 -7.80
CA LEU A 193 11.03 2.07 -8.41
C LEU A 193 11.95 2.68 -9.48
N ASP A 194 11.75 2.26 -10.73
CA ASP A 194 12.63 2.67 -11.83
C ASP A 194 11.90 2.76 -13.18
N GLU A 195 12.59 3.23 -14.20
CA GLU A 195 12.18 3.09 -15.58
C GLU A 195 12.10 1.61 -16.00
N VAL A 196 11.18 1.32 -16.91
CA VAL A 196 10.92 -0.06 -17.32
C VAL A 196 11.85 -0.44 -18.46
N SER A 197 12.98 -1.04 -18.11
CA SER A 197 13.83 -1.75 -19.09
C SER A 197 13.30 -3.16 -19.39
N THR A 198 12.53 -3.75 -18.46
CA THR A 198 11.94 -5.09 -18.58
C THR A 198 10.46 -5.05 -18.19
N PRO A 199 9.52 -4.92 -19.15
CA PRO A 199 8.09 -4.72 -18.89
C PRO A 199 7.40 -5.74 -17.99
N GLN A 200 7.93 -6.95 -17.95
CA GLN A 200 7.39 -8.05 -17.15
C GLN A 200 7.49 -7.79 -15.65
N ARG A 201 8.54 -7.09 -15.19
CA ARG A 201 8.76 -6.80 -13.76
C ARG A 201 7.74 -5.83 -13.19
N ALA A 202 7.14 -5.01 -14.05
CA ALA A 202 6.17 -3.98 -13.68
C ALA A 202 4.72 -4.44 -13.74
N LYS A 203 4.48 -5.76 -13.88
CA LYS A 203 3.13 -6.31 -14.01
C LYS A 203 2.62 -6.84 -12.67
N TRP A 204 1.40 -6.46 -12.34
CA TRP A 204 0.76 -6.76 -11.05
C TRP A 204 -0.63 -7.33 -11.26
N PHE A 205 -1.03 -8.30 -10.43
CA PHE A 205 -2.43 -8.60 -10.18
C PHE A 205 -2.90 -7.72 -9.02
N ILE A 206 -4.04 -7.07 -9.15
CA ILE A 206 -4.63 -6.28 -8.07
C ILE A 206 -5.89 -6.96 -7.58
N GLU A 207 -5.81 -7.48 -6.37
CA GLU A 207 -6.78 -8.42 -5.79
C GLU A 207 -7.59 -7.70 -4.71
N PRO A 208 -8.93 -7.60 -4.82
CA PRO A 208 -9.75 -6.95 -3.80
C PRO A 208 -9.75 -7.76 -2.49
N VAL A 209 -9.56 -7.08 -1.36
CA VAL A 209 -9.56 -7.69 -0.02
C VAL A 209 -10.93 -7.57 0.61
N ASN A 210 -11.66 -8.69 0.62
CA ASN A 210 -12.93 -8.80 1.34
C ASN A 210 -12.76 -9.31 2.78
N TYR A 211 -11.67 -10.03 3.02
CA TYR A 211 -11.25 -10.54 4.31
C TYR A 211 -9.73 -10.75 4.30
N PHE A 212 -9.14 -10.78 5.49
CA PHE A 212 -7.78 -11.23 5.74
C PHE A 212 -7.77 -12.15 6.95
N ASN A 213 -6.76 -12.98 7.08
CA ASN A 213 -6.67 -14.02 8.08
C ASN A 213 -5.78 -13.56 9.24
N VAL A 214 -5.96 -14.18 10.40
CA VAL A 214 -5.01 -14.06 11.52
C VAL A 214 -4.62 -15.46 11.97
N LEU A 215 -3.35 -15.64 12.34
CA LEU A 215 -2.87 -16.91 12.86
C LEU A 215 -2.87 -16.87 14.41
N PRO A 216 -3.70 -17.69 15.07
CA PRO A 216 -3.61 -17.89 16.52
C PRO A 216 -2.30 -18.58 16.91
N GLU A 217 -1.57 -17.99 17.86
CA GLU A 217 -0.25 -18.49 18.29
C GLU A 217 -0.32 -19.21 19.66
N VAL A 218 -1.35 -18.91 20.46
CA VAL A 218 -1.47 -19.40 21.83
C VAL A 218 -2.78 -20.17 22.03
N ALA A 219 -2.69 -21.41 22.49
CA ALA A 219 -3.85 -22.19 22.90
C ALA A 219 -4.03 -22.14 24.43
N PHE A 220 -5.24 -21.81 24.89
CA PHE A 220 -5.58 -21.77 26.31
C PHE A 220 -7.06 -22.12 26.54
N ASN A 221 -7.34 -23.02 27.48
CA ASN A 221 -8.71 -23.43 27.85
C ASN A 221 -9.65 -23.79 26.68
N GLY A 222 -9.11 -24.45 25.65
CA GLY A 222 -9.90 -24.86 24.47
C GLY A 222 -10.21 -23.72 23.49
N LYS A 223 -9.54 -22.58 23.63
CA LYS A 223 -9.57 -21.43 22.71
C LYS A 223 -8.17 -21.09 22.22
N TYR A 224 -8.11 -20.30 21.15
CA TYR A 224 -6.86 -19.89 20.51
C TYR A 224 -6.77 -18.37 20.45
N TYR A 225 -5.58 -17.83 20.61
CA TYR A 225 -5.37 -16.41 20.83
C TYR A 225 -4.24 -15.85 19.98
N THR A 226 -4.42 -14.62 19.51
CA THR A 226 -3.41 -13.80 18.82
C THR A 226 -3.66 -12.33 19.09
N THR A 227 -2.67 -11.48 18.83
CA THR A 227 -2.79 -10.03 18.97
C THR A 227 -2.71 -9.34 17.63
N ILE A 228 -3.48 -8.26 17.45
CA ILE A 228 -3.39 -7.47 16.24
C ILE A 228 -3.62 -5.98 16.53
N LYS A 229 -2.89 -5.13 15.80
CA LYS A 229 -3.13 -3.68 15.69
C LYS A 229 -2.97 -3.28 14.23
N VAL A 230 -4.04 -2.77 13.63
CA VAL A 230 -4.06 -2.33 12.22
C VAL A 230 -4.63 -0.92 12.10
N PRO A 231 -4.22 -0.14 11.07
CA PRO A 231 -4.62 1.26 10.95
C PRO A 231 -6.06 1.46 10.50
N PHE A 232 -6.82 0.41 10.24
CA PHE A 232 -8.21 0.46 9.78
C PHE A 232 -9.14 -0.29 10.72
N ALA A 233 -10.43 0.05 10.69
CA ALA A 233 -11.42 -0.67 11.47
C ALA A 233 -11.69 -2.04 10.81
N PHE A 234 -12.04 -3.06 11.59
CA PHE A 234 -12.32 -4.37 11.04
C PHE A 234 -13.46 -5.08 11.77
N LYS A 235 -14.21 -5.93 11.05
CA LYS A 235 -15.25 -6.80 11.62
C LYS A 235 -14.70 -8.19 11.92
N LEU A 236 -15.11 -8.75 13.04
CA LEU A 236 -14.83 -10.13 13.39
C LEU A 236 -15.66 -11.07 12.49
N SER A 237 -15.03 -12.09 11.91
CA SER A 237 -15.67 -13.07 11.04
C SER A 237 -15.06 -14.46 11.22
N GLY A 238 -15.61 -15.45 10.51
CA GLY A 238 -15.18 -16.85 10.64
C GLY A 238 -15.21 -17.32 12.10
N ALA A 239 -14.10 -17.90 12.56
CA ALA A 239 -13.88 -18.41 13.90
C ALA A 239 -13.42 -17.34 14.91
N VAL A 240 -13.30 -16.07 14.55
CA VAL A 240 -12.94 -15.01 15.51
C VAL A 240 -14.19 -14.60 16.31
N GLU A 241 -14.21 -14.97 17.59
CA GLU A 241 -15.40 -14.87 18.43
C GLU A 241 -15.45 -13.56 19.23
N LYS A 242 -14.29 -13.10 19.73
CA LYS A 242 -14.18 -11.90 20.56
C LYS A 242 -12.86 -11.17 20.36
N ALA A 243 -12.90 -9.86 20.59
CA ALA A 243 -11.74 -9.00 20.68
C ALA A 243 -11.74 -8.29 22.04
N TYR A 244 -10.60 -8.31 22.71
CA TYR A 244 -10.42 -7.71 24.03
C TYR A 244 -9.37 -6.60 23.99
N ALA A 245 -9.64 -5.49 24.66
CA ALA A 245 -8.62 -4.55 25.07
C ALA A 245 -8.06 -4.99 26.42
N ILE A 246 -6.74 -5.01 26.57
CA ILE A 246 -6.09 -5.38 27.83
C ILE A 246 -5.80 -4.11 28.59
N THR A 247 -6.28 -3.98 29.82
CA THR A 247 -6.06 -2.79 30.65
C THR A 247 -5.36 -3.17 31.95
N ALA A 248 -4.86 -2.17 32.67
CA ALA A 248 -4.49 -2.33 34.07
C ALA A 248 -5.39 -1.45 34.94
N ASN A 249 -5.81 -1.98 36.08
CA ASN A 249 -6.42 -1.15 37.10
C ASN A 249 -5.37 -0.30 37.84
N ASN A 250 -5.83 0.61 38.72
CA ASN A 250 -4.94 1.52 39.48
C ASN A 250 -3.96 0.79 40.43
N SER A 251 -4.06 -0.53 40.59
CA SER A 251 -3.15 -1.37 41.37
C SER A 251 -2.20 -2.20 40.51
N GLY A 252 -2.19 -2.00 39.19
CA GLY A 252 -1.31 -2.72 38.26
C GLY A 252 -1.74 -4.15 37.95
N VAL A 253 -2.95 -4.56 38.38
CA VAL A 253 -3.51 -5.87 38.04
C VAL A 253 -4.10 -5.79 36.63
N LEU A 254 -3.74 -6.76 35.79
CA LEU A 254 -4.26 -6.91 34.44
C LEU A 254 -5.77 -7.17 34.48
N ASP A 255 -6.50 -6.47 33.63
CA ASP A 255 -7.92 -6.61 33.39
C ASP A 255 -8.16 -6.60 31.87
N TYR A 256 -9.37 -6.94 31.45
CA TYR A 256 -9.74 -6.91 30.04
C TYR A 256 -11.16 -6.39 29.83
N ALA A 257 -11.36 -5.68 28.73
CA ALA A 257 -12.67 -5.21 28.29
C ALA A 257 -13.00 -5.81 26.92
N VAL A 258 -14.23 -6.31 26.75
CA VAL A 258 -14.72 -6.76 25.45
C VAL A 258 -14.90 -5.55 24.55
N VAL A 259 -14.13 -5.47 23.46
CA VAL A 259 -14.22 -4.43 22.44
C VAL A 259 -15.25 -4.81 21.38
N ALA A 260 -15.23 -6.07 20.96
CA ALA A 260 -16.17 -6.62 19.99
C ALA A 260 -16.45 -8.10 20.26
N SER A 261 -17.64 -8.54 19.89
CA SER A 261 -18.03 -9.96 19.81
C SER A 261 -18.28 -10.34 18.35
N ALA A 262 -18.52 -11.61 18.06
CA ALA A 262 -18.71 -12.15 16.71
C ALA A 262 -19.61 -11.26 15.82
N GLY A 263 -19.10 -10.88 14.64
CA GLY A 263 -19.76 -9.96 13.70
C GLY A 263 -19.66 -8.47 14.05
N GLY A 264 -19.17 -8.14 15.25
CA GLY A 264 -18.91 -6.78 15.72
C GLY A 264 -17.65 -6.18 15.10
N THR A 265 -17.50 -4.85 15.26
CA THR A 265 -16.41 -4.07 14.68
C THR A 265 -15.42 -3.62 15.75
N VAL A 266 -14.13 -3.83 15.51
CA VAL A 266 -13.03 -3.22 16.26
C VAL A 266 -12.65 -1.90 15.57
N PRO A 267 -12.59 -0.76 16.29
CA PRO A 267 -12.18 0.52 15.72
C PRO A 267 -10.72 0.53 15.24
N ALA A 268 -10.43 1.36 14.24
CA ALA A 268 -9.10 1.54 13.67
C ALA A 268 -8.05 1.92 14.73
N GLY A 269 -6.84 1.35 14.63
CA GLY A 269 -5.73 1.63 15.54
C GLY A 269 -5.89 1.08 16.96
N THR A 270 -6.95 0.29 17.23
CA THR A 270 -7.18 -0.32 18.55
C THR A 270 -6.42 -1.64 18.64
N PRO A 271 -5.37 -1.75 19.48
CA PRO A 271 -4.70 -3.03 19.68
C PRO A 271 -5.60 -3.97 20.48
N VAL A 272 -5.76 -5.21 20.01
CA VAL A 272 -6.64 -6.18 20.65
C VAL A 272 -6.01 -7.56 20.76
N LEU A 273 -6.37 -8.28 21.82
CA LEU A 273 -6.25 -9.73 21.91
C LEU A 273 -7.49 -10.34 21.26
N LEU A 274 -7.31 -11.19 20.26
CA LEU A 274 -8.37 -11.93 19.61
C LEU A 274 -8.51 -13.31 20.22
N GLU A 275 -9.75 -13.74 20.44
CA GLU A 275 -10.12 -15.10 20.81
C GLU A 275 -10.77 -15.78 19.61
N CYS A 276 -10.21 -16.93 19.24
CA CYS A 276 -10.58 -17.72 18.08
C CYS A 276 -11.04 -19.11 18.49
N GLY A 277 -12.02 -19.64 17.76
CA GLY A 277 -12.56 -20.99 17.91
C GLY A 277 -11.78 -22.07 17.15
N SER A 278 -10.80 -21.69 16.32
CA SER A 278 -9.95 -22.57 15.52
C SER A 278 -8.48 -22.15 15.67
N PRO A 279 -7.50 -23.09 15.59
CA PRO A 279 -6.09 -22.73 15.44
C PRO A 279 -5.73 -22.34 14.00
N ASP A 280 -6.59 -22.64 13.03
CA ASP A 280 -6.26 -22.50 11.61
C ASP A 280 -6.54 -21.07 11.14
N ALA A 281 -5.55 -20.44 10.50
CA ALA A 281 -5.67 -19.05 10.04
C ALA A 281 -6.80 -18.85 9.02
N ALA A 282 -7.02 -19.83 8.14
CA ALA A 282 -8.06 -19.79 7.11
C ALA A 282 -9.49 -19.67 7.70
N ASP A 283 -9.69 -20.18 8.92
CA ASP A 283 -10.96 -20.05 9.65
C ASP A 283 -11.05 -18.71 10.39
N CYS A 284 -9.93 -18.13 10.78
CA CYS A 284 -9.84 -16.94 11.63
C CYS A 284 -9.80 -15.66 10.78
N GLN A 285 -10.97 -15.25 10.29
CA GLN A 285 -11.10 -14.17 9.32
C GLN A 285 -11.50 -12.83 9.93
N LEU A 286 -10.91 -11.75 9.45
CA LEU A 286 -11.29 -10.37 9.75
C LEU A 286 -11.66 -9.65 8.45
N LYS A 287 -12.60 -8.71 8.51
CA LYS A 287 -13.03 -7.93 7.33
C LYS A 287 -12.64 -6.47 7.50
N PRO A 288 -11.78 -5.90 6.65
CA PRO A 288 -11.40 -4.51 6.76
C PRO A 288 -12.58 -3.60 6.38
N THR A 289 -12.73 -2.48 7.08
CA THR A 289 -13.85 -1.55 6.93
C THR A 289 -13.43 -0.10 7.15
N GLY A 290 -14.14 0.83 6.51
CA GLY A 290 -13.83 2.26 6.59
C GLY A 290 -12.51 2.61 5.90
N ALA A 291 -12.10 3.87 5.99
CA ALA A 291 -10.77 4.30 5.56
C ALA A 291 -9.76 4.08 6.70
N PRO A 292 -8.48 3.78 6.40
CA PRO A 292 -7.43 3.71 7.40
C PRO A 292 -7.09 5.09 7.98
N LEU A 293 -6.48 5.09 9.17
CA LEU A 293 -5.84 6.25 9.77
C LEU A 293 -4.59 6.61 8.96
N THR A 294 -4.43 7.91 8.69
CA THR A 294 -3.29 8.49 7.94
C THR A 294 -2.56 9.48 8.84
N ASN A 295 -1.79 8.97 9.78
CA ASN A 295 -0.85 9.73 10.62
C ASN A 295 -0.17 8.77 11.60
N ASN A 296 1.15 8.94 11.81
CA ASN A 296 1.94 8.19 12.80
C ASN A 296 1.54 8.48 14.27
N ASN A 297 0.43 9.20 14.49
CA ASN A 297 -0.13 9.48 15.81
C ASN A 297 -1.37 8.62 16.04
N ILE A 298 -1.19 7.29 16.03
CA ILE A 298 -2.14 6.40 16.71
C ILE A 298 -1.93 6.58 18.22
N ASN A 299 -2.34 7.73 18.75
CA ASN A 299 -2.46 7.93 20.18
C ASN A 299 -3.79 7.29 20.59
N TYR A 300 -3.76 5.99 20.91
CA TYR A 300 -4.88 5.43 21.64
C TYR A 300 -4.86 6.05 23.04
N THR A 301 -5.77 6.98 23.31
CA THR A 301 -5.84 7.71 24.59
C THR A 301 -6.47 6.88 25.72
N GLY A 302 -6.24 5.57 25.73
CA GLY A 302 -6.79 4.64 26.71
C GLY A 302 -5.69 3.84 27.39
N THR A 303 -6.00 3.28 28.56
CA THR A 303 -5.11 2.45 29.39
C THR A 303 -4.81 1.07 28.78
N ASN A 304 -4.87 0.92 27.45
CA ASN A 304 -4.66 -0.36 26.79
C ASN A 304 -3.17 -0.70 26.83
N LEU A 305 -2.85 -1.80 27.50
CA LEU A 305 -1.49 -2.28 27.70
C LEU A 305 -0.90 -2.99 26.49
N LEU A 306 -1.71 -3.24 25.44
CA LEU A 306 -1.23 -3.65 24.13
C LEU A 306 -0.81 -2.45 23.26
N ASP A 307 -0.49 -1.29 23.85
CA ASP A 307 0.03 -0.16 23.07
C ASP A 307 1.56 -0.27 22.87
N GLY A 308 1.98 -0.42 21.61
CA GLY A 308 3.32 -0.78 21.16
C GLY A 308 3.28 -1.44 19.76
N THR A 309 4.44 -1.78 19.19
CA THR A 309 4.52 -2.56 17.95
C THR A 309 4.33 -4.05 18.28
N TYR A 310 3.14 -4.58 18.02
CA TYR A 310 2.85 -6.00 18.17
C TYR A 310 2.86 -6.62 16.78
N PHE A 311 3.94 -7.32 16.47
CA PHE A 311 4.10 -8.05 15.23
C PHE A 311 3.08 -9.18 15.18
N CYS A 312 2.32 -9.26 14.09
CA CYS A 312 1.92 -10.56 13.56
C CYS A 312 3.24 -11.13 13.03
N ASN A 313 3.77 -12.16 13.70
CA ASN A 313 5.08 -12.68 13.36
C ASN A 313 4.95 -13.59 12.14
N THR A 314 5.47 -13.14 10.99
CA THR A 314 5.95 -14.01 9.90
C THR A 314 7.24 -13.43 9.36
#